data_AF-C9EID6-F1
#
_entry.id   AF-C9EID6-F1
#
_cell.length_a   1.000
_cell.length_b   1.000
_cell.length_c   1.000
_cell.angle_alpha   90.00
_cell.angle_beta   90.00
_cell.angle_gamma   90.00
#
_symmetry.space_group_name_H-M   'P 1'
#
loop_
_entity.id
_entity.type
_entity.pdbx_description
1 polymer ?
#
loop_
_entity_poly.entity_id
_entity_poly.type
_entity_poly.pdbx_seq_one_letter_code
_entity_poly.pdbx_strand_id
1 'polypeptide(L)'
;LKLTGRVLPPEKLFQKSKQFSYNPSNADWSRDTRGNALTDAKILDNWKIFYTRRDANRGQDFIKALVRVANPMGMNVRGPEIVELPDDRTETYTRSLQAQIAQ
;
A
#
# COMPACT_ATOMS: atom_id res chain seq x y z
N LEU A 1 -24.52 12.19 37.87
CA LEU A 1 -23.60 11.06 38.15
C LEU A 1 -22.17 11.52 37.88
N LYS A 2 -21.26 11.47 38.86
CA LYS A 2 -19.82 11.73 38.62
C LYS A 2 -19.12 10.37 38.64
N LEU A 3 -18.42 10.05 37.56
CA LEU A 3 -17.71 8.79 37.41
C LEU A 3 -16.21 9.06 37.48
N THR A 4 -15.51 8.31 38.32
CA THR A 4 -14.06 8.33 38.39
C THR A 4 -13.51 7.41 37.31
N GLY A 5 -12.97 8.02 36.24
CA GLY A 5 -12.28 7.30 35.17
C GLY A 5 -10.76 7.47 35.26
N ARG A 6 -10.04 6.79 34.38
CA ARG A 6 -8.59 6.94 34.19
C ARG A 6 -8.26 7.06 32.71
N VAL A 7 -7.28 7.90 32.38
CA VAL A 7 -6.72 8.01 31.02
C VAL A 7 -5.37 7.29 31.03
N LEU A 8 -5.20 6.35 30.12
CA LEU A 8 -3.94 5.63 29.95
C LEU A 8 -2.91 6.53 29.25
N PRO A 9 -1.61 6.40 29.58
CA PRO A 9 -0.57 7.07 28.82
C PRO A 9 -0.54 6.55 27.38
N PRO A 10 -0.10 7.37 26.40
CA PRO A 10 0.06 6.92 25.03
C PRO A 10 1.15 5.86 24.90
N GLU A 11 0.91 4.89 24.03
CA GLU A 11 1.83 3.80 23.77
C GLU A 11 3.00 4.21 22.86
N LYS A 12 4.07 3.42 22.93
CA LYS A 12 5.19 3.50 21.98
C LYS A 12 4.92 2.61 20.78
N LEU A 13 4.99 3.21 19.60
CA LEU A 13 4.89 2.54 18.32
C LEU A 13 6.29 2.25 17.78
N PHE A 14 6.45 1.08 17.18
CA PHE A 14 7.74 0.59 16.66
C PHE A 14 7.64 0.30 15.17
N GLN A 15 8.58 0.85 14.41
CA GLN A 15 8.92 0.50 13.04
C GLN A 15 10.37 0.00 13.01
N LYS A 16 10.80 -0.64 11.92
CA LYS A 16 12.06 -1.40 11.85
C LYS A 16 13.28 -0.71 12.45
N SER A 17 13.41 0.60 12.25
CA SER A 17 14.52 1.41 12.76
C SER A 17 14.10 2.63 13.57
N LYS A 18 12.80 2.78 13.89
CA LYS A 18 12.27 4.00 14.53
C LYS A 18 11.22 3.67 15.58
N GLN A 19 11.25 4.43 16.67
CA GLN A 19 10.22 4.41 17.69
C GLN A 19 9.61 5.82 17.81
N PHE A 20 8.30 5.91 17.98
CA PHE A 20 7.57 7.16 18.18
C PHE A 20 6.36 6.88 19.08
N SER A 21 5.66 7.94 19.48
CA SER A 21 4.38 7.85 20.20
C SER A 21 3.38 8.77 19.51
N TYR A 22 2.10 8.65 19.85
CA TYR A 22 1.02 9.42 19.25
C TYR A 22 0.43 10.41 20.26
N ASN A 23 -0.23 11.45 19.76
CA ASN A 23 -0.96 12.37 20.63
C ASN A 23 -2.28 11.70 21.10
N PRO A 24 -2.50 11.48 22.41
CA PRO A 24 -3.72 10.85 22.93
C PRO A 24 -5.02 11.55 22.53
N SER A 25 -4.98 12.86 22.23
CA SER A 25 -6.18 13.63 21.93
C SER A 25 -6.74 13.35 20.53
N ASN A 26 -5.91 12.90 19.60
CA ASN A 26 -6.32 12.63 18.22
C ASN A 26 -5.99 11.20 17.75
N ALA A 27 -5.17 10.46 18.49
CA ALA A 27 -4.75 9.10 18.19
C ALA A 27 -4.25 8.91 16.73
N ASP A 28 -3.51 9.89 16.21
CA ASP A 28 -2.96 9.84 14.84
C ASP A 28 -1.42 9.74 14.85
N TRP A 29 -0.90 8.87 13.99
CA TRP A 29 0.53 8.63 13.77
C TRP A 29 0.88 8.50 12.27
N SER A 30 -0.01 8.97 11.39
CA SER A 30 0.16 8.87 9.93
C SER A 30 1.36 9.67 9.41
N ARG A 31 1.70 10.78 10.09
CA ARG A 31 2.87 11.59 9.75
C ARG A 31 4.17 10.93 10.21
N ASP A 32 4.16 10.39 11.42
CA ASP A 32 5.34 9.79 12.04
C ASP A 32 5.79 8.50 11.35
N THR A 33 4.83 7.74 10.80
CA THR A 33 5.07 6.50 10.05
C THR A 33 5.57 6.70 8.63
N ARG A 34 5.34 7.88 8.04
CA ARG A 34 5.68 8.16 6.64
C ARG A 34 7.19 8.10 6.43
N GLY A 35 7.60 7.39 5.38
CA GLY A 35 8.99 7.37 4.93
C GLY A 35 9.92 6.51 5.78
N ASN A 36 9.41 5.77 6.77
CA ASN A 36 10.21 4.81 7.52
C ASN A 36 9.95 3.39 7.05
N ALA A 37 10.96 2.53 7.22
CA ALA A 37 10.86 1.13 6.90
C ALA A 37 9.80 0.42 7.75
N LEU A 38 8.99 -0.42 7.09
CA LEU A 38 8.02 -1.30 7.75
C LEU A 38 8.76 -2.27 8.67
N THR A 39 8.14 -2.63 9.80
CA THR A 39 8.68 -3.61 10.77
C THR A 39 9.09 -4.91 10.08
N ASP A 40 8.27 -5.37 9.14
CA ASP A 40 8.55 -6.52 8.28
C ASP A 40 8.16 -6.17 6.83
N ALA A 41 9.14 -5.69 6.07
CA ALA A 41 8.94 -5.36 4.67
C ALA A 41 9.05 -6.63 3.81
N LYS A 42 8.01 -6.91 3.02
CA LYS A 42 8.00 -8.02 2.05
C LYS A 42 8.49 -7.57 0.68
N ILE A 43 8.81 -8.52 -0.17
CA ILE A 43 9.21 -8.25 -1.55
C ILE A 43 7.99 -8.50 -2.44
N LEU A 44 7.72 -7.55 -3.35
CA LEU A 44 6.69 -7.67 -4.37
C LEU A 44 7.36 -7.90 -5.72
N ASP A 45 7.62 -9.17 -6.03
CA ASP A 45 8.42 -9.59 -7.18
C ASP A 45 7.60 -10.00 -8.41
N ASN A 46 6.55 -10.81 -8.21
CA ASN A 46 5.71 -11.32 -9.28
C ASN A 46 4.28 -10.85 -9.07
N TRP A 47 3.92 -9.78 -9.76
CA TRP A 47 2.59 -9.18 -9.66
C TRP A 47 2.20 -8.57 -11.00
N LYS A 48 0.89 -8.49 -11.22
CA LYS A 48 0.31 -7.98 -12.47
C LYS A 48 -0.56 -6.77 -12.19
N ILE A 49 -0.64 -5.87 -13.16
CA ILE A 49 -1.58 -4.74 -13.14
C ILE A 49 -2.44 -4.79 -14.38
N PHE A 50 -3.75 -4.66 -14.16
CA PHE A 50 -4.76 -4.66 -15.22
C PHE A 50 -5.31 -3.25 -15.35
N TYR A 51 -5.25 -2.69 -16.56
CA TYR A 51 -5.87 -1.40 -16.85
C TYR A 51 -6.35 -1.35 -18.29
N THR A 52 -7.33 -0.50 -18.57
CA THR A 52 -7.77 -0.28 -19.96
C THR A 52 -6.75 0.54 -20.73
N ARG A 53 -6.75 0.45 -22.05
CA ARG A 53 -5.90 1.30 -22.91
C ARG A 53 -6.09 2.80 -22.63
N ARG A 54 -7.31 3.23 -22.27
CA ARG A 54 -7.61 4.63 -21.90
C ARG A 54 -6.87 5.07 -20.64
N ASP A 55 -6.66 4.15 -19.70
CA ASP A 55 -6.04 4.42 -18.40
C ASP A 55 -4.54 4.10 -18.38
N ALA A 56 -3.92 3.78 -19.52
CA ALA A 56 -2.50 3.40 -19.60
C ALA A 56 -1.57 4.42 -18.92
N ASN A 57 -1.76 5.73 -19.18
CA ASN A 57 -0.95 6.77 -18.54
C ASN A 57 -1.12 6.77 -17.01
N ARG A 58 -2.35 6.60 -16.52
CA ARG A 58 -2.64 6.54 -15.07
C ARG A 58 -2.05 5.30 -14.43
N GLY A 59 -2.11 4.17 -15.13
CA GLY A 59 -1.48 2.92 -14.70
C GLY A 59 0.04 3.08 -14.54
N GLN A 60 0.69 3.69 -15.53
CA GLN A 60 2.13 3.97 -15.47
C GLN A 60 2.50 4.92 -14.32
N ASP A 61 1.74 5.99 -14.12
CA ASP A 61 1.98 6.92 -13.02
C ASP A 61 1.75 6.27 -11.65
N PHE A 62 0.76 5.39 -11.54
CA PHE A 62 0.54 4.59 -10.33
C PHE A 62 1.73 3.68 -10.02
N ILE A 63 2.26 2.95 -11.02
CA ILE A 63 3.43 2.07 -10.83
C ILE A 63 4.63 2.89 -10.33
N LYS A 64 4.91 4.04 -10.96
CA LYS A 64 6.00 4.93 -10.53
C LYS A 64 5.81 5.43 -9.11
N ALA A 65 4.59 5.84 -8.76
CA ALA A 65 4.25 6.30 -7.41
C ALA A 65 4.42 5.17 -6.38
N LEU A 66 3.94 3.97 -6.69
CA LEU A 66 4.06 2.79 -5.83
C LEU A 66 5.51 2.44 -5.53
N VAL A 67 6.35 2.34 -6.57
CA VAL A 67 7.79 2.06 -6.41
C VAL A 67 8.46 3.16 -5.58
N ARG A 68 8.13 4.43 -5.84
CA ARG A 68 8.68 5.57 -5.10
C ARG A 68 8.36 5.51 -3.61
N VAL A 69 7.12 5.17 -3.23
CA VAL A 69 6.72 5.12 -1.80
C VAL A 69 7.16 3.82 -1.12
N ALA A 70 7.29 2.72 -1.87
CA ALA A 70 7.74 1.43 -1.36
C ALA A 70 9.20 1.44 -0.90
N ASN A 71 10.07 2.17 -1.61
CA ASN A 71 11.50 2.24 -1.31
C ASN A 71 11.80 2.72 0.12
N PRO A 72 11.29 3.89 0.60
CA PRO A 72 11.46 4.31 2.00
C PRO A 72 10.84 3.33 3.01
N MET A 73 9.80 2.60 2.61
CA MET A 73 9.17 1.56 3.42
C MET A 73 10.01 0.28 3.52
N GLY A 74 11.16 0.22 2.84
CA GLY A 74 12.03 -0.96 2.78
C GLY A 74 11.46 -2.09 1.95
N MET A 75 10.41 -1.81 1.17
CA MET A 75 9.69 -2.77 0.35
C MET A 75 10.27 -2.74 -1.07
N ASN A 76 10.87 -3.84 -1.52
CA ASN A 76 11.35 -3.95 -2.89
C ASN A 76 10.17 -4.32 -3.81
N VAL A 77 9.80 -3.41 -4.71
CA VAL A 77 8.73 -3.61 -5.69
C VAL A 77 9.36 -3.70 -7.07
N ARG A 78 9.38 -4.90 -7.66
CA ARG A 78 9.80 -5.07 -9.04
C ARG A 78 8.73 -4.57 -10.00
N GLY A 79 9.12 -4.31 -11.25
CA GLY A 79 8.18 -3.89 -12.29
C GLY A 79 7.09 -4.96 -12.49
N PRO A 80 5.80 -4.56 -12.57
CA PRO A 80 4.71 -5.51 -12.78
C PRO A 80 4.69 -6.03 -14.22
N GLU A 81 4.04 -7.16 -14.41
CA GLU A 81 3.50 -7.51 -15.72
C GLU A 81 2.24 -6.67 -16.00
N ILE A 82 2.25 -5.97 -17.13
CA ILE A 82 1.15 -5.10 -17.52
C ILE A 82 0.21 -5.88 -18.44
N VAL A 83 -1.06 -5.95 -18.04
CA VAL A 83 -2.13 -6.53 -18.83
C VAL A 83 -3.08 -5.42 -19.27
N GLU A 84 -2.94 -5.00 -20.53
CA GLU A 84 -3.84 -4.01 -21.13
C GLU A 84 -5.17 -4.67 -21.52
N LEU A 85 -6.27 -4.05 -21.08
CA LEU A 85 -7.63 -4.51 -21.37
C LEU A 85 -8.27 -3.66 -22.47
N PRO A 86 -9.08 -4.27 -23.35
CA PRO A 86 -9.75 -3.57 -24.44
C PRO A 86 -10.88 -2.65 -23.96
N ASP A 87 -11.56 -3.00 -22.86
CA ASP A 87 -12.66 -2.25 -22.27
C ASP A 87 -12.73 -2.45 -20.74
N ASP A 88 -13.62 -1.71 -20.09
CA ASP A 88 -13.83 -1.73 -18.64
C ASP A 88 -14.95 -2.69 -18.19
N ARG A 89 -15.41 -3.60 -19.07
CA ARG A 89 -16.47 -4.54 -18.74
C ARG A 89 -15.98 -5.61 -17.76
N THR A 90 -16.81 -5.93 -16.78
CA THR A 90 -16.51 -6.97 -15.77
C THR A 90 -16.15 -8.32 -16.38
N GLU A 91 -16.79 -8.71 -17.49
CA GLU A 91 -16.50 -9.95 -18.20
C GLU A 91 -15.07 -9.97 -18.76
N THR A 92 -14.61 -8.86 -19.33
CA THR A 92 -13.26 -8.68 -19.85
C THR A 92 -12.21 -8.84 -18.75
N TYR A 93 -12.42 -8.22 -17.58
CA TYR A 93 -11.55 -8.42 -16.42
C TYR A 93 -11.53 -9.88 -15.97
N THR A 94 -12.70 -10.51 -15.85
CA THR A 94 -12.81 -11.89 -15.34
C THR A 94 -12.12 -12.88 -16.28
N ARG A 95 -12.38 -12.78 -17.58
CA ARG A 95 -11.75 -13.62 -18.61
C ARG A 95 -10.24 -13.43 -18.64
N SER A 96 -9.77 -12.18 -18.56
CA SER A 96 -8.34 -11.87 -18.57
C SER A 96 -7.65 -12.38 -17.31
N LEU A 97 -8.27 -12.21 -16.14
CA LEU A 97 -7.74 -12.75 -14.87
C LEU A 97 -7.61 -14.27 -14.93
N GLN A 98 -8.65 -14.99 -15.40
CA GLN A 98 -8.61 -16.44 -15.53
C GLN A 98 -7.50 -16.91 -16.48
N ALA A 99 -7.33 -16.24 -17.62
CA ALA A 99 -6.26 -16.55 -18.58
C ALA A 99 -4.86 -16.34 -18.00
N GLN A 100 -4.71 -15.35 -17.12
CA GLN A 100 -3.42 -14.94 -16.54
C GLN A 100 -3.03 -15.72 -15.26
N ILE A 101 -4.00 -16.30 -14.56
CA ILE A 101 -3.79 -17.16 -13.37
C ILE A 101 -3.48 -18.60 -13.78
N ALA A 102 -3.99 -19.05 -14.92
CA ALA A 102 -3.77 -20.41 -15.43
C ALA A 102 -2.40 -20.62 -16.09
N GLN A 103 -1.58 -19.56 -16.21
CA GLN A 103 -0.19 -19.59 -16.71
C GLN A 103 0.79 -19.64 -15.54
#